data_AF-A0A8H6RH01-F1
#
_entry.id   AF-A0A8H6RH01-F1
#
_cell.length_a   1.000
_cell.length_b   1.000
_cell.length_c   1.000
_cell.angle_alpha   90.00
_cell.angle_beta   90.00
_cell.angle_gamma   90.00
#
_symmetry.space_group_name_H-M   'P 1'
#
loop_
_entity.id
_entity.type
_entity.pdbx_description
1 polymer ?
#
loop_
_entity_poly.entity_id
_entity_poly.type
_entity_poly.pdbx_seq_one_letter_code
_entity_poly.pdbx_strand_id
1 'polypeptide(L)'
;MADPYTATREEFTNHLTGAEIPADANATFRQYAESHQRLLTALMQHPAMAPNLQQTYMTPANLKNKIYFMWDFVGRTLGHIVQFDPTHNPTRGPKKAIWKDVVSRTVMTKMLLAEDDTSKLETMLEAQYPDQRGRHPEIGDEVLAAARALP
;
A
#
# COMPACT_ATOMS: atom_id res chain seq x y z
N MET A 1 0.58 -9.26 14.73
CA MET A 1 1.16 -9.26 13.38
C MET A 1 1.40 -10.70 12.98
N ALA A 2 0.91 -11.13 11.82
CA ALA A 2 1.14 -12.49 11.33
C ALA A 2 2.64 -12.72 11.07
N ASP A 3 3.15 -13.91 11.36
CA ASP A 3 4.55 -14.27 11.10
C ASP A 3 4.81 -14.24 9.58
N PRO A 4 5.69 -13.35 9.07
CA PRO A 4 5.89 -13.18 7.63
C PRO A 4 6.57 -14.38 6.95
N TYR A 5 7.16 -15.31 7.71
CA TYR A 5 7.76 -16.52 7.17
C TYR A 5 6.74 -17.63 6.92
N THR A 6 5.61 -17.61 7.60
CA THR A 6 4.57 -18.64 7.49
C THR A 6 3.26 -18.12 6.90
N ALA A 7 2.93 -16.85 7.14
CA ALA A 7 1.71 -16.24 6.64
C ALA A 7 1.82 -15.90 5.15
N THR A 8 0.74 -16.14 4.42
CA THR A 8 0.62 -15.71 3.02
C THR A 8 0.50 -14.19 2.93
N ARG A 9 0.74 -13.63 1.74
CA ARG A 9 0.50 -12.20 1.50
C ARG A 9 -0.96 -11.81 1.72
N GLU A 10 -1.88 -12.70 1.37
CA GLU A 10 -3.31 -12.51 1.61
C GLU A 10 -3.60 -12.44 3.11
N GLU A 11 -3.14 -13.41 3.90
CA GLU A 11 -3.33 -13.43 5.36
C GLU A 11 -2.72 -12.19 6.03
N PHE A 12 -1.50 -11.84 5.63
CA PHE A 12 -0.82 -10.65 6.14
C PHE A 12 -1.59 -9.37 5.80
N THR A 13 -2.09 -9.26 4.56
CA THR A 13 -2.86 -8.09 4.12
C THR A 13 -4.18 -8.01 4.87
N ASN A 14 -4.94 -9.10 4.96
CA ASN A 14 -6.20 -9.18 5.68
C ASN A 14 -6.04 -8.80 7.16
N HIS A 15 -4.94 -9.21 7.81
CA HIS A 15 -4.65 -8.80 9.17
C HIS A 15 -4.45 -7.27 9.29
N LEU A 16 -3.74 -6.67 8.34
CA LEU A 16 -3.42 -5.24 8.36
C LEU A 16 -4.64 -4.38 7.98
N THR A 17 -5.43 -4.82 7.00
CA THR A 17 -6.62 -4.11 6.52
C THR A 17 -7.84 -4.33 7.40
N GLY A 18 -7.91 -5.44 8.12
CA GLY A 18 -8.95 -5.76 9.09
C GLY A 18 -8.73 -5.18 10.49
N ALA A 19 -7.60 -4.50 10.74
CA ALA A 19 -7.33 -3.90 12.04
C ALA A 19 -8.34 -2.77 12.34
N GLU A 20 -9.05 -2.89 13.46
CA GLU A 20 -10.02 -1.87 13.89
C GLU A 20 -9.33 -0.56 14.27
N ILE A 21 -9.91 0.56 13.85
CA ILE A 21 -9.46 1.90 14.22
C ILE A 21 -10.33 2.38 15.40
N PRO A 22 -9.72 2.69 16.56
CA PRO A 22 -10.47 3.10 17.76
C PRO A 22 -11.44 4.24 17.50
N ALA A 23 -12.60 4.26 18.15
CA ALA A 23 -13.63 5.28 17.95
C ALA A 23 -13.13 6.71 18.29
N ASP A 24 -12.23 6.82 19.26
CA ASP A 24 -11.60 8.05 19.73
C ASP A 24 -10.30 8.41 18.97
N ALA A 25 -9.97 7.69 17.90
CA ALA A 25 -8.77 7.95 17.12
C ALA A 25 -8.76 9.39 16.56
N ASN A 26 -7.58 10.01 16.59
CA ASN A 26 -7.32 11.30 15.99
C ASN A 26 -7.72 11.31 14.51
N ALA A 27 -8.39 12.38 14.07
CA ALA A 27 -8.92 12.49 12.71
C ALA A 27 -7.86 12.32 11.61
N THR A 28 -6.65 12.85 11.80
CA THR A 28 -5.56 12.69 10.83
C THR A 28 -5.06 11.25 10.77
N PHE A 29 -4.86 10.61 11.92
CA PHE A 29 -4.49 9.19 11.95
C PHE A 29 -5.56 8.35 11.25
N ARG A 30 -6.83 8.54 11.63
CA ARG A 30 -7.99 7.82 11.08
C ARG A 30 -8.04 7.94 9.56
N GLN A 31 -7.99 9.15 9.04
CA GLN A 31 -8.07 9.40 7.60
C GLN A 31 -6.98 8.67 6.83
N TYR A 32 -5.73 8.71 7.31
CA TYR A 32 -4.62 8.00 6.66
C TYR A 32 -4.77 6.48 6.79
N ALA A 33 -5.08 5.96 7.98
CA ALA A 33 -5.25 4.53 8.19
C ALA A 33 -6.38 3.95 7.33
N GLU A 34 -7.59 4.51 7.37
CA GLU A 34 -8.76 4.02 6.63
C GLU A 34 -8.54 4.07 5.11
N SER A 35 -8.00 5.19 4.60
CA SER A 35 -7.73 5.34 3.16
C SER A 35 -6.69 4.34 2.65
N HIS A 36 -5.64 4.08 3.43
CA HIS A 36 -4.61 3.09 3.08
C HIS A 36 -5.12 1.65 3.23
N GLN A 37 -5.94 1.35 4.23
CA GLN A 37 -6.59 0.03 4.35
C GLN A 37 -7.46 -0.25 3.12
N ARG A 38 -8.25 0.74 2.67
CA ARG A 38 -9.09 0.62 1.48
C ARG A 38 -8.27 0.42 0.21
N LEU A 39 -7.22 1.23 0.00
CA LEU A 39 -6.37 1.11 -1.17
C LEU A 39 -5.62 -0.23 -1.20
N LEU A 40 -5.08 -0.67 -0.07
CA LEU A 40 -4.37 -1.95 0.02
C LEU A 40 -5.30 -3.13 -0.26
N THR A 41 -6.55 -3.05 0.21
CA THR A 41 -7.59 -4.05 -0.08
C THR A 41 -7.88 -4.13 -1.58
N ALA A 42 -8.08 -2.98 -2.24
CA ALA A 42 -8.31 -2.93 -3.69
C ALA A 42 -7.13 -3.50 -4.49
N LEU A 43 -5.89 -3.17 -4.09
CA LEU A 43 -4.68 -3.72 -4.71
C LEU A 43 -4.55 -5.24 -4.53
N MET A 44 -4.92 -5.76 -3.35
CA MET A 44 -4.93 -7.20 -3.08
C MET A 44 -5.97 -7.94 -3.92
N GLN A 45 -7.16 -7.35 -4.08
CA GLN A 45 -8.27 -7.93 -4.84
C GLN A 45 -8.10 -7.84 -6.35
N HIS A 46 -7.18 -7.00 -6.83
CA HIS A 46 -6.91 -6.83 -8.25
C HIS A 46 -6.40 -8.15 -8.88
N PRO A 47 -6.93 -8.60 -10.04
CA PRO A 47 -6.60 -9.90 -10.64
C PRO A 47 -5.10 -10.16 -10.86
N ALA A 48 -4.34 -9.11 -11.20
CA ALA A 48 -2.89 -9.20 -11.38
C ALA A 48 -2.11 -9.53 -10.10
N MET A 49 -2.73 -9.45 -8.92
CA MET A 49 -2.12 -9.83 -7.65
C MET A 49 -2.28 -11.33 -7.36
N ALA A 50 -3.28 -12.00 -7.94
CA ALA A 50 -3.62 -13.40 -7.65
C ALA A 50 -2.42 -14.37 -7.69
N PRO A 51 -1.49 -14.28 -8.66
CA PRO A 51 -0.33 -15.18 -8.71
C PRO A 51 0.67 -15.04 -7.56
N ASN A 52 0.56 -13.97 -6.75
CA ASN A 52 1.44 -13.68 -5.63
C ASN A 52 0.80 -13.92 -4.25
N LEU A 53 -0.53 -14.00 -4.15
CA LEU A 53 -1.27 -13.94 -2.88
C LEU A 53 -0.95 -15.10 -1.94
N GLN A 54 -0.89 -16.31 -2.48
CA GLN A 54 -0.71 -17.55 -1.71
C GLN A 54 0.76 -17.86 -1.37
N GLN A 55 1.70 -17.08 -1.91
CA GLN A 55 3.09 -17.18 -1.49
C GLN A 55 3.23 -16.57 -0.09
N THR A 56 4.11 -17.14 0.73
CA THR A 56 4.46 -16.53 2.01
C THR A 56 5.03 -15.13 1.80
N TYR A 57 4.80 -14.24 2.76
CA TYR A 57 5.17 -12.84 2.63
C TYR A 57 6.65 -12.64 2.27
N MET A 58 7.55 -13.41 2.89
CA MET A 58 9.00 -13.35 2.65
C MET A 58 9.47 -14.03 1.35
N THR A 59 8.65 -14.86 0.69
CA THR A 59 9.02 -15.50 -0.57
C THR A 59 9.07 -14.46 -1.69
N PRO A 60 10.10 -14.41 -2.56
CA PRO A 60 10.10 -13.50 -3.70
C PRO A 60 8.83 -13.62 -4.55
N ALA A 61 8.28 -12.48 -4.97
CA ALA A 61 7.06 -12.47 -5.77
C ALA A 61 7.21 -13.23 -7.08
N ASN A 62 6.20 -14.05 -7.38
CA ASN A 62 6.10 -14.81 -8.62
C ASN A 62 5.97 -13.87 -9.84
N LEU A 63 5.15 -12.82 -9.72
CA LEU A 63 4.98 -11.77 -10.73
C LEU A 63 5.24 -10.40 -10.15
N LYS A 64 6.25 -9.70 -10.68
CA LYS A 64 6.66 -8.38 -10.25
C LYS A 64 6.03 -7.28 -11.11
N ASN A 65 4.71 -7.28 -11.19
CA ASN A 65 3.97 -6.25 -11.94
C ASN A 65 3.72 -4.99 -11.09
N LYS A 66 3.19 -3.93 -11.72
CA LYS A 66 2.94 -2.65 -11.03
C LYS A 66 1.93 -2.73 -9.88
N ILE A 67 0.95 -3.64 -9.96
CA ILE A 67 -0.03 -3.86 -8.89
C ILE A 67 0.66 -4.46 -7.66
N TYR A 68 1.48 -5.49 -7.85
CA TYR A 68 2.30 -6.06 -6.77
C TYR A 68 3.22 -5.01 -6.14
N PHE A 69 3.89 -4.21 -6.97
CA PHE A 69 4.79 -3.16 -6.49
C PHE A 69 4.04 -2.14 -5.63
N MET A 70 2.88 -1.67 -6.09
CA MET A 70 2.07 -0.72 -5.34
C MET A 70 1.45 -1.35 -4.08
N TRP A 71 1.03 -2.61 -4.12
CA TRP A 71 0.58 -3.35 -2.93
C TRP A 71 1.66 -3.37 -1.85
N ASP A 72 2.90 -3.72 -2.21
CA ASP A 72 4.01 -3.79 -1.27
C ASP A 72 4.39 -2.38 -0.75
N PHE A 73 4.41 -1.38 -1.63
CA PHE A 73 4.71 0.00 -1.25
C PHE A 73 3.66 0.58 -0.28
N VAL A 74 2.37 0.42 -0.58
CA VAL A 74 1.24 0.88 0.24
C VAL A 74 1.17 0.09 1.55
N GLY A 75 1.38 -1.23 1.51
CA GLY A 75 1.41 -2.09 2.69
C GLY A 75 2.47 -1.65 3.70
N ARG A 76 3.68 -1.30 3.23
CA ARG A 76 4.74 -0.74 4.09
C ARG A 76 4.37 0.63 4.66
N THR A 77 3.70 1.48 3.89
CA THR A 77 3.19 2.78 4.38
C THR A 77 2.15 2.59 5.48
N LEU A 78 1.19 1.68 5.30
CA LEU A 78 0.21 1.35 6.33
C LEU A 78 0.88 0.73 7.56
N GLY A 79 1.89 -0.13 7.36
CA GLY A 79 2.73 -0.65 8.42
C GLY A 79 3.42 0.43 9.26
N HIS A 80 3.84 1.55 8.65
CA HIS A 80 4.34 2.71 9.40
C HIS A 80 3.22 3.44 10.15
N ILE A 81 2.06 3.64 9.52
CA ILE A 81 0.91 4.33 10.13
C ILE A 81 0.49 3.64 11.42
N VAL A 82 0.32 2.31 11.40
CA VAL A 82 -0.19 1.55 12.57
C VAL A 82 0.80 1.49 13.76
N GLN A 83 2.02 2.02 13.62
CA GLN A 83 2.98 2.16 14.72
C GLN A 83 2.79 3.45 15.55
N PHE A 84 1.89 4.33 15.14
CA PHE A 84 1.54 5.54 15.88
C PHE A 84 0.42 5.25 16.88
N ASP A 85 0.43 5.98 17.99
CA ASP A 85 -0.71 5.98 18.91
C ASP A 85 -1.92 6.61 18.20
N PRO A 86 -3.03 5.87 18.02
CA PRO A 86 -4.18 6.34 17.26
C PRO A 86 -4.86 7.55 17.91
N THR A 87 -4.70 7.78 19.21
CA THR A 87 -5.38 8.87 19.94
C THR A 87 -4.61 10.19 19.89
N HIS A 88 -3.35 10.16 19.45
CA HIS A 88 -2.49 11.34 19.36
C HIS A 88 -2.35 11.88 17.94
N ASN A 89 -2.06 13.17 17.80
CA ASN A 89 -1.80 13.77 16.50
C ASN A 89 -0.42 13.34 15.97
N PRO A 90 -0.34 12.58 14.86
CA PRO A 90 0.92 12.01 14.40
C PRO A 90 1.86 13.06 13.75
N THR A 91 1.36 14.25 13.44
CA THR A 91 2.18 15.37 12.92
C THR A 91 3.06 16.03 14.00
N ARG A 92 2.84 15.67 15.26
CA ARG A 92 3.54 16.19 16.44
C ARG A 92 4.31 15.07 17.15
N GLY A 93 5.29 15.44 17.96
CA GLY A 93 6.03 14.50 18.80
C GLY A 93 7.27 13.86 18.15
N PRO A 94 7.87 12.86 18.82
CA PRO A 94 9.20 12.35 18.49
C PRO A 94 9.26 11.58 17.16
N LYS A 95 8.14 11.01 16.69
CA LYS A 95 8.05 10.26 15.43
C LYS A 95 7.68 11.12 14.22
N LYS A 96 7.77 12.46 14.31
CA LYS A 96 7.39 13.38 13.21
C LYS A 96 8.12 13.10 11.90
N ALA A 97 9.38 12.64 11.93
CA ALA A 97 10.12 12.29 10.72
C ALA A 97 9.50 11.09 9.98
N ILE A 98 9.08 10.06 10.72
CA ILE A 98 8.36 8.90 10.17
C ILE A 98 7.01 9.35 9.60
N TRP A 99 6.31 10.27 10.29
CA TRP A 99 5.06 10.79 9.77
C TRP A 99 5.23 11.57 8.47
N LYS A 100 6.30 12.37 8.35
CA LYS A 100 6.63 13.04 7.08
C LYS A 100 6.88 12.04 5.95
N ASP A 101 7.56 10.93 6.23
CA ASP A 101 7.75 9.84 5.26
C ASP A 101 6.41 9.23 4.84
N VAL A 102 5.50 8.96 5.78
CA VAL A 102 4.13 8.51 5.47
C VAL A 102 3.42 9.48 4.53
N VAL A 103 3.46 10.78 4.81
CA VAL A 103 2.86 11.81 3.96
C VAL A 103 3.48 11.80 2.56
N SER A 104 4.81 11.80 2.45
CA SER A 104 5.50 11.76 1.17
C SER A 104 5.18 10.50 0.36
N ARG A 105 5.11 9.33 1.01
CA ARG A 105 4.69 8.06 0.39
C ARG A 105 3.23 8.08 -0.07
N THR A 106 2.36 8.75 0.68
CA THR A 106 0.94 8.92 0.33
C THR A 106 0.80 9.75 -0.95
N VAL A 107 1.49 10.90 -1.02
CA VAL A 107 1.53 11.76 -2.21
C VAL A 107 2.10 11.00 -3.42
N MET A 108 3.21 10.28 -3.23
CA MET A 108 3.80 9.48 -4.30
C MET A 108 2.86 8.38 -4.80
N THR A 109 2.15 7.71 -3.88
CA THR A 109 1.15 6.69 -4.23
C THR A 109 0.04 7.28 -5.10
N LYS A 110 -0.51 8.42 -4.68
CA LYS A 110 -1.57 9.12 -5.43
C LYS A 110 -1.08 9.54 -6.82
N MET A 111 0.12 10.11 -6.90
CA MET A 111 0.74 10.50 -8.16
C MET A 111 0.88 9.29 -9.10
N LEU A 112 1.51 8.21 -8.63
CA LEU A 112 1.79 7.02 -9.47
C LEU A 112 0.54 6.25 -9.90
N LEU A 113 -0.52 6.24 -9.09
CA LEU A 113 -1.73 5.47 -9.39
C LEU A 113 -2.79 6.29 -10.13
N ALA A 114 -3.02 7.54 -9.73
CA ALA A 114 -4.21 8.29 -10.11
C ALA A 114 -3.96 9.53 -10.98
N GLU A 115 -2.73 10.07 -10.97
CA GLU A 115 -2.41 11.34 -11.63
C GLU A 115 -1.32 11.20 -12.71
N ASP A 116 -0.62 10.06 -12.76
CA ASP A 116 0.44 9.81 -13.73
C ASP A 116 -0.13 9.42 -15.09
N ASP A 117 -0.10 10.37 -16.02
CA ASP A 117 -0.35 10.17 -17.45
C ASP A 117 0.94 9.85 -18.24
N THR A 118 2.10 9.85 -17.58
CA THR A 118 3.42 9.72 -18.20
C THR A 118 4.08 8.34 -18.05
N SER A 119 3.38 7.34 -17.51
CA SER A 119 3.91 5.97 -17.33
C SER A 119 5.20 5.90 -16.48
N LYS A 120 5.33 6.78 -15.48
CA LYS A 120 6.46 6.78 -14.52
C LYS A 120 6.52 5.49 -13.74
N LEU A 121 5.38 4.98 -13.26
CA LEU A 121 5.34 3.73 -12.49
C LEU A 121 5.90 2.56 -13.31
N GLU A 122 5.55 2.50 -14.58
CA GLU A 122 6.04 1.49 -15.52
C GLU A 122 7.53 1.66 -15.78
N THR A 123 7.98 2.89 -16.04
CA THR A 123 9.40 3.20 -16.25
C THR A 123 10.25 2.79 -15.04
N MET A 124 9.80 3.09 -13.82
CA MET A 124 10.46 2.68 -12.59
C MET A 124 10.51 1.16 -12.45
N LEU A 125 9.40 0.49 -12.76
CA LEU A 125 9.29 -0.97 -12.68
C LEU A 125 10.22 -1.65 -13.68
N GLU A 126 10.23 -1.22 -14.95
CA GLU A 126 11.07 -1.80 -16.00
C GLU A 126 12.57 -1.56 -15.72
N ALA A 127 12.93 -0.41 -15.14
CA ALA A 127 14.30 -0.14 -14.74
C ALA A 127 14.79 -1.11 -13.64
N GLN A 128 13.89 -1.50 -12.73
CA GLN A 128 14.22 -2.43 -11.65
C GLN A 128 14.09 -3.90 -12.06
N TYR A 129 13.13 -4.21 -12.92
CA TYR A 129 12.79 -5.56 -13.38
C TYR A 129 12.62 -5.58 -14.91
N PRO A 130 13.73 -5.61 -15.67
CA PRO A 130 13.69 -5.58 -17.14
C PRO A 130 12.85 -6.70 -17.77
N ASP A 131 12.75 -7.85 -17.11
CA ASP A 131 11.95 -9.00 -17.57
C ASP A 131 10.44 -8.75 -17.54
N GLN A 132 9.99 -7.66 -16.92
CA GLN A 132 8.59 -7.25 -16.86
C GLN A 132 8.22 -6.25 -17.95
N ARG A 133 9.17 -5.89 -18.83
CA ARG A 133 8.97 -4.91 -19.89
C ARG A 133 7.78 -5.25 -20.78
N GLY A 134 6.91 -4.25 -20.98
CA GLY A 134 5.69 -4.37 -21.77
C GLY A 134 4.56 -5.20 -21.11
N ARG A 135 4.70 -5.62 -19.85
CA ARG A 135 3.66 -6.36 -19.11
C ARG A 135 3.01 -5.47 -18.05
N HIS A 136 2.13 -4.59 -18.49
CA HIS A 136 1.53 -3.56 -17.65
C HIS A 136 0.03 -3.84 -17.45
N PRO A 137 -0.37 -4.58 -16.39
CA PRO A 137 -1.79 -4.77 -16.10
C PRO A 137 -2.45 -3.41 -15.84
N GLU A 138 -3.65 -3.17 -16.35
CA GLU A 138 -4.36 -1.91 -16.06
C GLU A 138 -4.58 -1.72 -14.55
N ILE A 139 -4.68 -0.46 -14.08
CA ILE A 139 -4.77 -0.18 -12.63
C ILE A 139 -6.15 -0.53 -12.05
N GLY A 140 -7.21 -0.57 -12.86
CA GLY A 140 -8.57 -0.90 -12.41
C GLY A 140 -9.26 0.24 -11.64
N ASP A 141 -10.57 0.36 -11.83
CA ASP A 141 -11.34 1.51 -11.33
C ASP A 141 -11.38 1.60 -9.80
N GLU A 142 -11.43 0.46 -9.10
CA GLU A 142 -11.47 0.42 -7.64
C GLU A 142 -10.16 0.93 -7.03
N VAL A 143 -9.02 0.54 -7.60
CA VAL A 143 -7.70 1.03 -7.16
C VAL A 143 -7.57 2.52 -7.46
N LEU A 144 -8.01 2.98 -8.63
CA LEU A 144 -8.02 4.40 -8.99
C LEU A 144 -8.89 5.23 -8.03
N ALA A 145 -10.11 4.76 -7.74
CA ALA A 145 -11.01 5.44 -6.82
C ALA A 145 -10.42 5.51 -5.40
N ALA A 146 -9.84 4.42 -4.91
CA ALA A 146 -9.20 4.38 -3.60
C ALA A 146 -7.95 5.28 -3.54
N ALA A 147 -7.13 5.30 -4.59
CA ALA A 147 -5.95 6.16 -4.67
C ALA A 147 -6.32 7.65 -4.71
N ARG A 148 -7.38 8.04 -5.42
CA ARG A 148 -7.88 9.43 -5.46
C ARG A 148 -8.40 9.90 -4.09
N ALA A 149 -8.91 8.98 -3.29
CA ALA A 149 -9.40 9.24 -1.94
C ALA A 149 -8.29 9.35 -0.88
N LEU A 150 -7.02 9.13 -1.25
CA LEU A 150 -5.89 9.39 -0.35
C LEU A 150 -5.84 10.89 0.02
N PRO A 151 -5.50 11.21 1.29
CA PRO A 151 -5.41 12.56 1.82
C PRO A 151 -4.33 13.42 1.17
#